data_AF-A0A7R9U8F8-F1
#
_entry.id   AF-A0A7R9U8F8-F1
#
_cell.length_a   1.000
_cell.length_b   1.000
_cell.length_c   1.000
_cell.angle_alpha   90.00
_cell.angle_beta   90.00
_cell.angle_gamma   90.00
#
_symmetry.space_group_name_H-M   'P 1'
#
loop_
_entity.id
_entity.type
_entity.pdbx_description
1 polymer ?
#
loop_
_entity_poly.entity_id
_entity_poly.type
_entity_poly.pdbx_seq_one_letter_code
_entity_poly.pdbx_strand_id
1 'polypeptide(L)'
;KIPGSIWEHLPEEMPKKALLAPVEEPQREIEWLFSAAPPKKATKEDAKDAAANEVEKEAKAKIAKISLIDPQRCHNVNITLGRLGYLKGDERDWMPVADALNALDIELLNAELCDKLWSLFPTDEEKVLLQAFDKSQADRLNEADRFMYTIV
;
A
#
# COMPACT_ATOMS: atom_id res chain seq x y z
N LYS A 1 1.67 -4.18 45.61
CA LYS A 1 1.96 -2.85 46.22
C LYS A 1 3.32 -2.92 46.91
N ILE A 2 4.08 -1.83 46.95
CA ILE A 2 5.40 -1.78 47.61
C ILE A 2 5.16 -1.49 49.10
N PRO A 3 5.57 -2.36 50.05
CA PRO A 3 5.32 -2.18 51.48
C PRO A 3 6.06 -0.95 52.04
N GLY A 4 5.39 -0.15 52.87
CA GLY A 4 5.91 1.08 53.46
C GLY A 4 5.85 2.30 52.53
N SER A 5 5.18 2.18 51.39
CA SER A 5 5.03 3.25 50.42
C SER A 5 3.69 3.96 50.57
N ILE A 6 3.64 5.26 50.22
CA ILE A 6 2.40 6.05 50.19
C ILE A 6 1.31 5.43 49.29
N TRP A 7 1.71 4.57 48.35
CA TRP A 7 0.82 3.84 47.44
C TRP A 7 0.14 2.62 48.08
N GLU A 8 0.50 2.25 49.31
CA GLU A 8 -0.07 1.11 50.02
C GLU A 8 -1.53 1.36 50.44
N HIS A 9 -1.83 2.60 50.80
CA HIS A 9 -3.16 3.07 51.25
C HIS A 9 -4.13 3.44 50.13
N LEU A 10 -3.71 3.38 48.85
CA LEU A 10 -4.64 3.64 47.75
C LEU A 10 -5.59 2.45 47.53
N PRO A 11 -6.91 2.68 47.35
CA PRO A 11 -7.85 1.62 47.04
C PRO A 11 -7.52 0.96 45.69
N GLU A 12 -7.62 -0.38 45.61
CA GLU A 12 -7.23 -1.15 44.41
C GLU A 12 -8.13 -0.89 43.21
N GLU A 13 -9.38 -0.51 43.45
CA GLU A 13 -10.27 0.01 42.43
C GLU A 13 -10.67 1.44 42.79
N MET A 14 -10.02 2.41 42.16
CA MET A 14 -10.63 3.73 42.06
C MET A 14 -11.79 3.62 41.07
N PRO A 15 -13.03 4.01 41.44
CA PRO A 15 -14.12 4.06 40.48
C PRO A 15 -13.69 5.02 39.36
N LYS A 16 -13.54 4.53 38.14
CA LYS A 16 -13.10 5.33 36.97
C LYS A 16 -13.92 6.61 36.80
N LYS A 17 -15.16 6.63 37.30
CA LYS A 17 -16.06 7.79 37.32
C LYS A 17 -15.66 8.90 38.30
N ALA A 18 -14.87 8.64 39.33
CA ALA A 18 -14.43 9.65 40.30
C ALA A 18 -13.16 10.41 39.86
N LEU A 19 -12.32 9.79 39.00
CA LEU A 19 -11.18 10.48 38.37
C LEU A 19 -11.60 11.31 37.14
N LEU A 20 -12.75 10.97 36.55
CA LEU A 20 -13.40 11.67 35.44
C LEU A 20 -14.68 12.38 35.89
N ALA A 21 -14.69 12.91 37.12
CA ALA A 21 -15.63 14.00 37.40
C ALA A 21 -15.31 15.11 36.38
N PRO A 22 -16.31 15.64 35.64
CA PRO A 22 -16.05 16.61 34.60
C PRO A 22 -15.67 17.92 35.28
N VAL A 23 -14.37 18.10 35.55
CA VAL A 23 -13.79 19.42 35.67
C VAL A 23 -13.67 19.89 34.23
N GLU A 24 -14.72 20.53 33.72
CA GLU A 24 -14.95 20.78 32.29
C GLU A 24 -13.89 21.68 31.61
N GLU A 25 -12.90 22.22 32.34
CA GLU A 25 -12.09 23.33 31.83
C GLU A 25 -10.59 23.04 31.55
N PRO A 26 -9.81 22.23 32.29
CA PRO A 26 -8.40 22.02 31.90
C PRO A 26 -8.13 20.76 31.06
N GLN A 27 -9.04 19.78 30.98
CA GLN A 27 -8.73 18.51 30.31
C GLN A 27 -8.55 18.66 28.79
N ARG A 28 -9.41 19.45 28.14
CA ARG A 28 -9.28 19.74 26.70
C ARG A 28 -8.02 20.55 26.39
N GLU A 29 -7.63 21.46 27.26
CA GLU A 29 -6.40 22.24 27.10
C GLU A 29 -5.15 21.37 27.23
N ILE A 30 -5.16 20.42 28.17
CA ILE A 30 -4.08 19.44 28.34
C ILE A 30 -4.04 18.49 27.13
N GLU A 31 -5.17 17.96 26.69
CA GLU A 31 -5.23 17.11 25.48
C GLU A 31 -4.73 17.86 24.24
N TRP A 32 -5.02 19.15 24.12
CA TRP A 32 -4.52 20.00 23.05
C TRP A 32 -3.01 20.25 23.16
N LEU A 33 -2.51 20.61 24.35
CA LEU A 33 -1.09 20.89 24.64
C LEU A 33 -0.19 19.66 24.40
N PHE A 34 -0.71 18.46 24.66
CA PHE A 34 0.01 17.20 24.51
C PHE A 34 -0.41 16.40 23.28
N SER A 35 -1.16 17.00 22.35
CA SER A 35 -1.51 16.34 21.08
C SER A 35 -0.28 16.12 20.21
N ALA A 36 -0.16 14.92 19.64
CA ALA A 36 1.02 14.50 18.86
C ALA A 36 1.21 15.26 17.53
N ALA A 37 0.23 16.05 17.12
CA ALA A 37 0.26 16.84 15.90
C ALA A 37 0.08 18.33 16.24
N PRO A 38 1.02 19.22 15.85
CA PRO A 38 0.86 20.64 16.11
C PRO A 38 -0.35 21.22 15.35
N PRO A 39 -1.10 22.17 15.94
CA PRO A 39 -2.24 22.78 15.28
C PRO A 39 -1.78 23.55 14.04
N LYS A 40 -2.27 23.14 12.87
CA LYS A 40 -2.09 23.89 11.61
C LYS A 40 -2.79 25.24 11.78
N LYS A 41 -2.03 26.34 11.70
CA LYS A 41 -2.61 27.69 11.71
C LYS A 41 -3.48 27.83 10.46
N ALA A 42 -4.80 27.89 10.65
CA ALA A 42 -5.74 28.17 9.58
C ALA A 42 -5.59 29.62 9.13
N THR A 43 -4.88 29.84 8.04
CA THR A 43 -4.93 31.10 7.30
C THR A 43 -6.20 31.11 6.44
N LYS A 44 -6.83 32.27 6.27
CA LYS A 44 -8.10 32.41 5.50
C LYS A 44 -8.00 31.99 4.03
N GLU A 45 -6.80 31.73 3.52
CA GLU A 45 -6.55 31.17 2.19
C GLU A 45 -6.83 29.64 2.15
N ASP A 46 -6.68 28.94 3.27
CA ASP A 46 -6.82 27.47 3.33
C ASP A 46 -8.28 26.97 3.32
N ALA A 47 -9.25 27.86 3.56
CA ALA A 47 -10.67 27.50 3.56
C ALA A 47 -11.23 27.26 2.14
N LYS A 48 -10.59 27.82 1.10
CA LYS A 48 -10.93 27.53 -0.30
C LYS A 48 -10.25 26.27 -0.82
N ASP A 49 -9.05 25.98 -0.33
CA ASP A 49 -8.27 24.81 -0.77
C ASP A 49 -8.65 23.51 -0.02
N ALA A 50 -9.24 23.59 1.18
CA ALA A 50 -9.72 22.41 1.89
C ALA A 50 -10.93 21.74 1.21
N ALA A 51 -11.88 22.54 0.67
CA ALA A 51 -13.02 22.01 -0.07
C ALA A 51 -12.60 21.42 -1.43
N ALA A 52 -11.56 21.97 -2.07
CA ALA A 52 -10.99 21.40 -3.29
C ALA A 52 -10.21 20.10 -3.01
N ASN A 53 -9.47 20.03 -1.90
CA ASN A 53 -8.67 18.84 -1.53
C ASN A 53 -9.51 17.64 -1.07
N GLU A 54 -10.66 17.86 -0.43
CA GLU A 54 -11.55 16.74 -0.05
C GLU A 54 -12.28 16.17 -1.27
N VAL A 55 -12.70 17.03 -2.21
CA VAL A 55 -13.32 16.60 -3.47
C VAL A 55 -12.30 15.92 -4.40
N GLU A 56 -11.04 16.37 -4.45
CA GLU A 56 -9.99 15.68 -5.21
C GLU A 56 -9.52 14.36 -4.58
N LYS A 57 -9.64 14.19 -3.26
CA LYS A 57 -9.34 12.91 -2.60
C LYS A 57 -10.41 11.85 -2.83
N GLU A 58 -11.66 12.23 -3.03
CA GLU A 58 -12.73 11.29 -3.42
C GLU A 58 -12.76 10.99 -4.93
N ALA A 59 -12.27 11.90 -5.79
CA ALA A 59 -12.26 11.71 -7.24
C ALA A 59 -11.18 10.72 -7.76
N LYS A 60 -10.27 10.26 -6.90
CA LYS A 60 -9.33 9.16 -7.21
C LYS A 60 -9.45 8.04 -6.19
N ALA A 61 -10.66 7.52 -5.99
CA ALA A 61 -10.81 6.13 -5.58
C ALA A 61 -10.15 5.27 -6.66
N LYS A 62 -8.83 5.02 -6.52
CA LYS A 62 -8.07 4.14 -7.38
C LYS A 62 -8.87 2.84 -7.44
N ILE A 63 -9.39 2.51 -8.61
CA ILE A 63 -10.06 1.23 -8.84
C ILE A 63 -9.13 0.17 -8.25
N ALA A 64 -9.59 -0.51 -7.19
CA ALA A 64 -8.78 -1.49 -6.51
C ALA A 64 -8.39 -2.56 -7.54
N LYS A 65 -7.09 -2.65 -7.84
CA LYS A 65 -6.58 -3.67 -8.76
C LYS A 65 -6.73 -5.04 -8.10
N ILE A 66 -7.15 -6.01 -8.89
CA ILE A 66 -7.33 -7.40 -8.46
C ILE A 66 -5.94 -8.06 -8.42
N SER A 67 -5.69 -8.83 -7.35
CA SER A 67 -4.49 -9.66 -7.22
C SER A 67 -4.90 -11.13 -7.23
N LEU A 68 -4.40 -11.91 -8.18
CA LEU A 68 -4.61 -13.36 -8.28
C LEU A 68 -3.47 -14.14 -7.64
N ILE A 69 -2.26 -13.59 -7.74
CA ILE A 69 -1.04 -14.22 -7.23
C ILE A 69 -0.78 -13.72 -5.81
N ASP A 70 0.00 -14.51 -5.06
CA ASP A 70 0.46 -14.17 -3.71
C ASP A 70 1.09 -12.75 -3.67
N PRO A 71 0.70 -11.90 -2.70
CA PRO A 71 1.20 -10.52 -2.61
C PRO A 71 2.73 -10.40 -2.54
N GLN A 72 3.40 -11.30 -1.83
CA GLN A 72 4.86 -11.32 -1.71
C GLN A 72 5.49 -11.65 -3.06
N ARG A 73 4.88 -12.56 -3.82
CA ARG A 73 5.35 -12.93 -5.15
C ARG A 73 5.13 -11.80 -6.16
N CYS A 74 3.96 -11.16 -6.16
CA CYS A 74 3.72 -9.94 -6.96
C CYS A 74 4.73 -8.84 -6.63
N HIS A 75 5.06 -8.65 -5.35
CA HIS A 75 6.05 -7.66 -4.93
C HIS A 75 7.44 -7.98 -5.50
N ASN A 76 7.88 -9.23 -5.43
CA ASN A 76 9.16 -9.67 -5.98
C ASN A 76 9.23 -9.48 -7.51
N VAL A 77 8.14 -9.78 -8.22
CA VAL A 77 8.04 -9.58 -9.68
C VAL A 77 8.19 -8.10 -10.03
N ASN A 78 7.44 -7.22 -9.34
CA ASN A 78 7.53 -5.79 -9.57
C ASN A 78 8.93 -5.23 -9.29
N ILE A 79 9.61 -5.72 -8.25
CA ILE A 79 11.00 -5.34 -7.98
C ILE A 79 11.92 -5.77 -9.13
N THR A 80 11.80 -7.01 -9.59
CA THR A 80 12.65 -7.53 -10.66
C THR A 80 12.41 -6.74 -11.94
N LEU A 81 11.17 -6.56 -12.38
CA LEU A 81 10.83 -5.75 -13.55
C LEU A 81 11.35 -4.30 -13.43
N GLY A 82 11.30 -3.73 -12.22
CA GLY A 82 11.84 -2.39 -11.97
C GLY A 82 13.35 -2.31 -12.09
N ARG A 83 14.07 -3.31 -11.59
CA ARG A 83 15.55 -3.39 -11.70
C ARG A 83 16.01 -3.58 -13.13
N LEU A 84 15.20 -4.25 -13.95
CA LEU A 84 15.48 -4.42 -15.37
C LEU A 84 15.30 -3.13 -16.19
N GLY A 85 14.83 -2.04 -15.57
CA GLY A 85 14.73 -0.73 -16.20
C GLY A 85 13.46 -0.55 -17.05
N TYR A 86 12.58 -1.56 -17.09
CA TYR A 86 11.29 -1.51 -17.76
C TYR A 86 10.21 -0.81 -16.93
N LEU A 87 10.52 -0.45 -15.68
CA LEU A 87 9.74 0.52 -14.90
C LEU A 87 10.53 1.83 -14.79
N LYS A 88 10.57 2.63 -15.86
CA LYS A 88 11.14 3.98 -15.83
C LYS A 88 10.07 5.03 -16.11
N GLY A 89 9.76 5.86 -15.10
CA GLY A 89 8.85 7.00 -15.22
C GLY A 89 7.41 6.70 -14.81
N ASP A 90 6.49 7.61 -15.18
CA ASP A 90 5.04 7.48 -14.93
C ASP A 90 4.38 6.40 -15.82
N GLU A 91 5.01 6.04 -16.94
CA GLU A 91 4.60 4.94 -17.82
C GLU A 91 5.45 3.70 -17.53
N ARG A 92 4.88 2.81 -16.72
CA ARG A 92 5.44 1.50 -16.39
C ARG A 92 5.19 0.54 -17.55
N ASP A 93 6.13 0.45 -18.49
CA ASP A 93 5.97 -0.36 -19.69
C ASP A 93 6.87 -1.61 -19.69
N TRP A 94 6.36 -2.67 -19.06
CA TRP A 94 6.95 -4.01 -19.13
C TRP A 94 6.54 -4.77 -20.40
N MET A 95 5.63 -4.22 -21.21
CA MET A 95 5.09 -4.87 -22.41
C MET A 95 6.19 -5.28 -23.40
N PRO A 96 7.23 -4.47 -23.68
CA PRO A 96 8.32 -4.86 -24.56
C PRO A 96 9.06 -6.11 -24.11
N VAL A 97 9.13 -6.38 -22.80
CA VAL A 97 9.75 -7.59 -22.25
C VAL A 97 8.89 -8.80 -22.53
N ALA A 98 7.59 -8.67 -22.28
CA ALA A 98 6.64 -9.75 -22.53
C ALA A 98 6.59 -10.08 -24.04
N ASP A 99 6.59 -9.06 -24.89
CA ASP A 99 6.65 -9.22 -26.34
C ASP A 99 7.97 -9.85 -26.80
N ALA A 100 9.12 -9.41 -26.25
CA ALA A 100 10.41 -10.01 -26.54
C ALA A 100 10.49 -11.49 -26.11
N LEU A 101 9.90 -11.84 -24.95
CA LEU A 101 9.78 -13.22 -24.48
C LEU A 101 8.91 -14.06 -25.42
N ASN A 102 7.75 -13.53 -25.84
CA ASN A 102 6.84 -14.21 -26.75
C ASN A 102 7.41 -14.35 -28.18
N ALA A 103 8.18 -13.36 -28.64
CA ALA A 103 8.85 -13.37 -29.94
C ALA A 103 10.20 -14.11 -29.94
N LEU A 104 10.69 -14.55 -28.78
CA LEU A 104 12.02 -15.12 -28.58
C LEU A 104 13.13 -14.21 -29.14
N ASP A 105 13.03 -12.90 -28.88
CA ASP A 105 13.96 -11.90 -29.41
C ASP A 105 15.33 -11.99 -28.71
N ILE A 106 16.30 -12.57 -29.43
CA ILE A 106 17.66 -12.83 -28.95
C ILE A 106 18.47 -11.53 -28.78
N GLU A 107 18.11 -10.45 -29.48
CA GLU A 107 18.85 -9.18 -29.38
C GLU A 107 18.53 -8.45 -28.08
N LEU A 108 17.29 -8.56 -27.61
CA LEU A 108 16.78 -7.91 -26.41
C LEU A 108 16.95 -8.79 -25.16
N LEU A 109 16.87 -10.12 -25.31
CA LEU A 109 17.04 -11.10 -24.24
C LEU A 109 18.50 -11.51 -24.08
N ASN A 110 19.27 -10.74 -23.32
CA ASN A 110 20.62 -11.16 -22.92
C ASN A 110 20.58 -12.31 -21.89
N ALA A 111 21.67 -13.08 -21.78
CA ALA A 111 21.74 -14.24 -20.87
C ALA A 111 21.48 -13.86 -19.40
N GLU A 112 21.99 -12.73 -18.92
CA GLU A 112 21.77 -12.27 -17.54
C GLU A 112 20.30 -11.89 -17.26
N LEU A 113 19.58 -11.41 -18.27
CA LEU A 113 18.16 -11.10 -18.22
C LEU A 113 17.35 -12.39 -18.24
N CYS A 114 17.70 -13.36 -19.07
CA CYS A 114 17.06 -14.67 -19.10
C CYS A 114 17.13 -15.35 -17.73
N ASP A 115 18.30 -15.33 -17.06
CA ASP A 115 18.45 -15.92 -15.71
C ASP A 115 17.54 -15.24 -14.68
N LYS A 116 17.38 -13.91 -14.77
CA LYS A 116 16.50 -13.14 -13.88
C LYS A 116 15.03 -13.40 -14.19
N LEU A 117 14.66 -13.41 -15.47
CA LEU A 117 13.29 -13.64 -15.95
C LEU A 117 12.83 -15.08 -15.70
N TRP A 118 13.75 -16.05 -15.70
CA TRP A 118 13.45 -17.45 -15.37
C TRP A 118 12.76 -17.59 -14.01
N SER A 119 13.20 -16.81 -13.02
CA SER A 119 12.62 -16.80 -11.67
C SER A 119 11.20 -16.21 -11.60
N LEU A 120 10.76 -15.50 -12.65
CA LEU A 120 9.47 -14.82 -12.72
C LEU A 120 8.40 -15.64 -13.42
N PHE A 121 8.75 -16.79 -14.02
CA PHE A 121 7.77 -17.62 -14.69
C PHE A 121 6.71 -18.13 -13.70
N PRO A 122 5.42 -18.05 -14.07
CA PRO A 122 4.34 -18.51 -13.23
C PRO A 122 4.45 -20.01 -12.96
N THR A 123 4.15 -20.40 -11.73
CA THR A 123 4.02 -21.81 -11.35
C THR A 123 2.80 -22.43 -12.04
N ASP A 124 2.70 -23.75 -12.04
CA ASP A 124 1.56 -24.42 -12.69
C ASP A 124 0.23 -24.09 -12.00
N GLU A 125 0.22 -23.87 -10.69
CA GLU A 125 -0.95 -23.39 -9.94
C GLU A 125 -1.36 -21.98 -10.37
N GLU A 126 -0.38 -21.08 -10.53
CA GLU A 126 -0.61 -19.70 -10.98
C GLU A 126 -1.14 -19.67 -12.42
N LYS A 127 -0.62 -20.53 -13.31
CA LYS A 127 -1.14 -20.64 -14.68
C LYS A 127 -2.61 -21.00 -14.70
N VAL A 128 -3.05 -21.95 -13.87
CA VAL A 128 -4.47 -22.34 -13.78
C VAL A 128 -5.32 -21.14 -13.35
N LEU A 129 -4.87 -20.38 -12.35
CA LEU A 129 -5.58 -19.18 -11.87
C LEU A 129 -5.64 -18.07 -12.93
N LEU A 130 -4.52 -17.82 -13.63
CA LEU A 130 -4.43 -16.81 -14.68
C LEU A 130 -5.27 -17.18 -15.90
N GLN A 131 -5.28 -18.45 -16.31
CA GLN A 131 -6.08 -18.95 -17.43
C GLN A 131 -7.59 -18.97 -17.13
N ALA A 132 -7.96 -19.18 -15.87
CA ALA A 132 -9.36 -19.13 -15.44
C ALA A 132 -9.90 -17.69 -15.35
N PHE A 133 -9.04 -16.67 -15.38
CA PHE A 133 -9.44 -15.28 -15.27
C PHE A 133 -10.03 -14.74 -16.58
N ASP A 134 -11.09 -13.93 -16.46
CA ASP A 134 -11.77 -13.38 -17.63
C ASP A 134 -10.91 -12.29 -18.32
N LYS A 135 -10.66 -12.51 -19.62
CA LYS A 135 -9.90 -11.59 -20.48
C LYS A 135 -10.51 -10.19 -20.49
N SER A 136 -11.84 -10.08 -20.36
CA SER A 136 -12.54 -8.78 -20.37
C SER A 136 -12.14 -7.88 -19.18
N GLN A 137 -11.58 -8.46 -18.12
CA GLN A 137 -11.19 -7.75 -16.90
C GLN A 137 -9.67 -7.66 -16.71
N ALA A 138 -8.87 -7.99 -17.73
CA ALA A 138 -7.40 -7.99 -17.63
C ALA A 138 -6.82 -6.62 -17.22
N ASP A 139 -7.48 -5.51 -17.58
CA ASP A 139 -7.07 -4.16 -17.17
C ASP A 139 -7.23 -3.89 -15.67
N ARG A 140 -8.04 -4.69 -14.98
CA ARG A 140 -8.23 -4.60 -13.52
C ARG A 140 -7.16 -5.36 -12.75
N LEU A 141 -6.35 -6.18 -13.40
CA LEU A 141 -5.26 -6.91 -12.74
C LEU A 141 -4.18 -5.95 -12.23
N ASN A 142 -3.51 -6.36 -11.17
CA ASN A 142 -2.28 -5.71 -10.74
C ASN A 142 -1.20 -5.86 -11.85
N GLU A 143 -0.13 -5.06 -11.78
CA GLU A 143 0.89 -5.05 -12.84
C GLU A 143 1.64 -6.38 -12.98
N ALA A 144 1.94 -7.04 -11.86
CA ALA A 144 2.66 -8.31 -11.86
C ALA A 144 1.79 -9.44 -12.47
N ASP A 145 0.52 -9.49 -12.10
CA ASP A 145 -0.45 -10.45 -12.61
C ASP A 145 -0.70 -10.22 -14.09
N ARG A 146 -0.76 -8.96 -14.52
CA ARG A 146 -0.92 -8.62 -15.93
C ARG A 146 0.31 -9.03 -16.74
N PHE A 147 1.52 -8.83 -16.20
CA PHE A 147 2.76 -9.35 -16.81
C PHE A 147 2.71 -10.87 -16.93
N MET A 148 2.39 -11.57 -15.83
CA MET A 148 2.30 -13.03 -15.83
C MET A 148 1.20 -13.56 -16.75
N TYR A 149 0.08 -12.87 -16.83
CA TYR A 149 -1.02 -13.22 -17.73
C TYR A 149 -0.63 -13.10 -19.21
N THR A 150 0.27 -12.17 -19.57
CA THR A 150 0.72 -11.99 -20.96
C THR A 150 1.72 -13.05 -21.43
N ILE A 151 2.43 -13.69 -20.51
CA ILE A 151 3.44 -14.73 -20.82
C ILE A 151 2.89 -16.17 -20.72
N VAL A 152 1.63 -16.35 -20.30
CA VAL A 152 0.93 -17.64 -20.16
C VAL A 152 0.01 -17.90 -21.34
#